data_AF-A0A7C2DQU4-F1
#
_entry.id   AF-A0A7C2DQU4-F1
#
_cell.length_a   1.000
_cell.length_b   1.000
_cell.length_c   1.000
_cell.angle_alpha   90.00
_cell.angle_beta   90.00
_cell.angle_gamma   90.00
#
_symmetry.space_group_name_H-M   'P 1'
#
loop_
_entity.id
_entity.type
_entity.pdbx_description
1 polymer ?
#
loop_
_entity_poly.entity_id
_entity_poly.type
_entity_poly.pdbx_seq_one_letter_code
_entity_poly.pdbx_strand_id
1 'polypeptide(L)'
;MQIPEYYNPVAREIAQALVDGFNRHYQLFRAVSQQAKQLFEDAAWQGVQRLVRDRIQFYDERVHETVQRLQHQFHADLLDDEIWQQAKLYFIGLLTNHKQPELAETFFNSVFTRILHRDYFNNDFIFIRPAISTEYIESDPPSYRSYYPKQRGLRHTLRQIVADFGWRRPFANLSRDLAWVIRAVDEYFAQGWPQAEANLQIQLLSSAFYRNKTAYIFGKVVNGGQVYPFAVPVLHDADGRLYLDTVLLEPWRIGVLFSFSRAYFMADMEVPSGYVQFLRSMLPTKTKAELYTMLGLQKQGKNTFYRDFMQHLQHSNDQFSVAPGIRGLVMLVFTLPSYPYVFKLIKDVFGGPKEVDRATVKAKYQLVKRHDRVGRMADTLEFSNVAFPKARFSDELLDELRRLATSSIEEGPDTLVIKHLYIERRMKPLNLYLMNSDTAEKE
;
A
#
# COMPACT_ATOMS: atom_id res chain seq x y z
N MET A 1 -2.98 -26.67 13.07
CA MET A 1 -3.43 -27.40 11.86
C MET A 1 -2.77 -28.77 11.89
N GLN A 2 -3.56 -29.83 12.04
CA GLN A 2 -3.06 -31.20 11.94
C GLN A 2 -2.67 -31.46 10.48
N ILE A 3 -1.57 -32.18 10.23
CA ILE A 3 -1.19 -32.57 8.87
C ILE A 3 -2.18 -33.67 8.44
N PRO A 4 -2.92 -33.50 7.33
CA PRO A 4 -3.87 -34.48 6.86
C PRO A 4 -3.17 -35.82 6.58
N GLU A 5 -3.74 -36.92 7.05
CA GLU A 5 -3.19 -38.27 6.85
C GLU A 5 -3.43 -38.82 5.43
N TYR A 6 -4.27 -38.17 4.62
CA TYR A 6 -4.66 -38.63 3.28
C TYR A 6 -4.53 -37.55 2.19
N TYR A 7 -4.19 -38.00 0.99
CA TYR A 7 -4.08 -37.16 -0.21
C TYR A 7 -5.46 -36.89 -0.83
N ASN A 8 -5.86 -35.63 -0.94
CA ASN A 8 -7.06 -35.24 -1.67
C ASN A 8 -6.70 -34.53 -3.00
N PRO A 9 -6.97 -35.15 -4.16
CA PRO A 9 -6.65 -34.58 -5.46
C PRO A 9 -7.40 -33.27 -5.74
N VAL A 10 -8.66 -33.16 -5.29
CA VAL A 10 -9.48 -31.95 -5.50
C VAL A 10 -8.89 -30.77 -4.73
N ALA A 11 -8.45 -30.98 -3.49
CA ALA A 11 -7.80 -29.94 -2.69
C ALA A 11 -6.52 -29.41 -3.37
N ARG A 12 -5.73 -30.29 -4.00
CA ARG A 12 -4.54 -29.91 -4.78
C ARG A 12 -4.90 -29.10 -6.02
N GLU A 13 -5.94 -29.50 -6.75
CA GLU A 13 -6.39 -28.79 -7.95
C GLU A 13 -6.95 -27.39 -7.61
N ILE A 14 -7.67 -27.25 -6.50
CA ILE A 14 -8.11 -25.96 -5.97
C ILE A 14 -6.91 -25.06 -5.65
N ALA A 15 -5.91 -25.60 -4.95
CA ALA A 15 -4.68 -24.86 -4.63
C ALA A 15 -3.97 -24.36 -5.90
N GLN A 16 -3.87 -25.21 -6.93
CA GLN A 16 -3.30 -24.83 -8.22
C GLN A 16 -4.14 -23.73 -8.90
N ALA A 17 -5.46 -23.88 -8.94
CA ALA A 17 -6.35 -22.88 -9.55
C ALA A 17 -6.26 -21.51 -8.85
N LEU A 18 -6.07 -21.49 -7.53
CA LEU A 18 -5.83 -20.27 -6.75
C LEU A 18 -4.49 -19.61 -7.12
N VAL A 19 -3.41 -20.39 -7.22
CA VAL A 19 -2.09 -19.89 -7.63
C VAL A 19 -2.14 -19.36 -9.07
N ASP A 20 -2.79 -20.07 -9.98
CA ASP A 20 -2.97 -19.64 -11.38
C ASP A 20 -3.73 -18.30 -11.47
N GLY A 21 -4.82 -18.19 -10.71
CA GLY A 21 -5.63 -16.96 -10.64
C GLY A 21 -4.81 -15.77 -10.13
N PHE A 22 -4.02 -15.99 -9.08
CA PHE A 22 -3.10 -14.99 -8.56
C PHE A 22 -2.00 -14.62 -9.57
N ASN A 23 -1.37 -15.60 -10.21
CA ASN A 23 -0.31 -15.38 -11.17
C ASN A 23 -0.78 -14.57 -12.37
N ARG A 24 -1.97 -14.89 -12.89
CA ARG A 24 -2.61 -14.09 -13.94
C ARG A 24 -2.84 -12.65 -13.47
N HIS A 25 -3.31 -12.45 -12.25
CA HIS A 25 -3.46 -11.11 -11.69
C HIS A 25 -2.13 -10.34 -11.65
N TYR A 26 -1.09 -10.94 -11.10
CA TYR A 26 0.17 -10.25 -10.89
C TYR A 26 0.92 -9.99 -12.21
N GLN A 27 0.81 -10.89 -13.19
CA GLN A 27 1.31 -10.66 -14.55
C GLN A 27 0.68 -9.41 -15.19
N LEU A 28 -0.66 -9.28 -15.13
CA LEU A 28 -1.36 -8.10 -15.66
C LEU A 28 -0.98 -6.83 -14.89
N PHE A 29 -0.84 -6.92 -13.57
CA PHE A 29 -0.40 -5.80 -12.74
C PHE A 29 1.00 -5.30 -13.14
N ARG A 30 1.94 -6.22 -13.40
CA ARG A 30 3.29 -5.88 -13.88
C ARG A 30 3.27 -5.30 -15.30
N ALA A 31 2.46 -5.85 -16.20
CA ALA A 31 2.33 -5.35 -17.57
C ALA A 31 1.89 -3.87 -17.60
N VAL A 32 0.96 -3.46 -16.73
CA VAL A 32 0.56 -2.05 -16.59
C VAL A 32 1.73 -1.17 -16.12
N SER A 33 2.51 -1.63 -15.15
CA SER A 33 3.69 -0.90 -14.70
C SER A 33 4.77 -0.76 -15.79
N GLN A 34 4.92 -1.76 -16.65
CA GLN A 34 5.82 -1.70 -17.80
C GLN A 34 5.31 -0.71 -18.85
N GLN A 35 3.99 -0.70 -19.11
CA GLN A 35 3.36 0.26 -20.01
C GLN A 35 3.46 1.71 -19.50
N ALA A 36 3.48 1.93 -18.18
CA ALA A 36 3.66 3.24 -17.59
C ALA A 36 4.97 3.92 -18.02
N LYS A 37 6.06 3.14 -18.20
CA LYS A 37 7.32 3.66 -18.74
C LYS A 37 7.15 4.20 -20.15
N GLN A 38 6.52 3.42 -21.04
CA GLN A 38 6.30 3.83 -22.42
C GLN A 38 5.43 5.10 -22.48
N LEU A 39 4.34 5.15 -21.71
CA LEU A 39 3.46 6.34 -21.70
C LEU A 39 4.15 7.58 -21.13
N PHE A 40 5.03 7.43 -20.15
CA PHE A 40 5.89 8.50 -19.67
C PHE A 40 6.83 8.97 -20.79
N GLU A 41 7.55 8.04 -21.43
CA GLU A 41 8.43 8.34 -22.57
C GLU A 41 7.69 8.95 -23.77
N ASP A 42 6.40 8.71 -23.94
CA ASP A 42 5.60 9.30 -25.03
C ASP A 42 4.89 10.61 -24.61
N ALA A 43 5.07 11.05 -23.36
CA ALA A 43 4.33 12.15 -22.75
C ALA A 43 2.79 11.98 -22.82
N ALA A 44 2.32 10.73 -22.86
CA ALA A 44 0.92 10.36 -23.04
C ALA A 44 0.14 10.37 -21.70
N TRP A 45 0.00 11.56 -21.11
CA TRP A 45 -0.54 11.75 -19.75
C TRP A 45 -1.97 11.25 -19.55
N GLN A 46 -2.82 11.38 -20.57
CA GLN A 46 -4.18 10.82 -20.52
C GLN A 46 -4.15 9.28 -20.50
N GLY A 47 -3.16 8.66 -21.15
CA GLY A 47 -2.92 7.22 -21.04
C GLY A 47 -2.54 6.83 -19.61
N VAL A 48 -1.64 7.58 -18.97
CA VAL A 48 -1.22 7.35 -17.58
C VAL A 48 -2.43 7.39 -16.63
N GLN A 49 -3.29 8.39 -16.76
CA GLN A 49 -4.50 8.50 -15.93
C GLN A 49 -5.46 7.32 -16.13
N ARG A 50 -5.66 6.87 -17.38
CA ARG A 50 -6.47 5.68 -17.68
C ARG A 50 -5.88 4.43 -17.04
N LEU A 51 -4.57 4.21 -17.16
CA LEU A 51 -3.89 3.06 -16.53
C LEU A 51 -4.08 3.03 -15.01
N VAL A 52 -3.91 4.17 -14.33
CA VAL A 52 -4.08 4.25 -12.87
C VAL A 52 -5.51 3.87 -12.47
N ARG A 53 -6.51 4.34 -13.22
CA ARG A 53 -7.93 4.05 -12.96
C ARG A 53 -8.25 2.57 -13.21
N ASP A 54 -7.85 2.03 -14.35
CA ASP A 54 -8.23 0.68 -14.78
C ASP A 54 -7.54 -0.38 -13.90
N ARG A 55 -6.30 -0.14 -13.48
CA ARG A 55 -5.53 -0.99 -12.55
C ARG A 55 -6.23 -1.24 -11.22
N ILE A 56 -7.06 -0.30 -10.73
CA ILE A 56 -7.79 -0.45 -9.46
C ILE A 56 -8.77 -1.64 -9.51
N GLN A 57 -9.34 -1.94 -10.68
CA GLN A 57 -10.37 -2.98 -10.85
C GLN A 57 -9.77 -4.38 -11.06
N PHE A 58 -8.54 -4.46 -11.56
CA PHE A 58 -7.91 -5.73 -11.96
C PHE A 58 -7.89 -6.78 -10.86
N TYR A 59 -7.68 -6.39 -9.61
CA TYR A 59 -7.68 -7.35 -8.51
C TYR A 59 -9.04 -8.00 -8.31
N ASP A 60 -10.09 -7.18 -8.21
CA ASP A 60 -11.44 -7.67 -7.89
C ASP A 60 -12.03 -8.52 -9.02
N GLU A 61 -11.68 -8.21 -10.28
CA GLU A 61 -12.00 -9.03 -11.46
C GLU A 61 -11.31 -10.40 -11.40
N ARG A 62 -10.00 -10.46 -11.17
CA ARG A 62 -9.27 -11.75 -11.14
C ARG A 62 -9.72 -12.62 -9.99
N VAL A 63 -10.04 -12.02 -8.84
CA VAL A 63 -10.68 -12.74 -7.74
C VAL A 63 -12.03 -13.29 -8.19
N HIS A 64 -12.86 -12.50 -8.87
CA HIS A 64 -14.17 -12.96 -9.35
C HIS A 64 -14.07 -14.10 -10.35
N GLU A 65 -13.18 -14.00 -11.34
CA GLU A 65 -12.90 -15.07 -12.30
C GLU A 65 -12.44 -16.36 -11.60
N THR A 66 -11.59 -16.24 -10.57
CA THR A 66 -11.12 -17.40 -9.81
C THR A 66 -12.25 -18.01 -8.99
N VAL A 67 -13.09 -17.19 -8.35
CA VAL A 67 -14.28 -17.66 -7.62
C VAL A 67 -15.21 -18.43 -8.55
N GLN A 68 -15.53 -17.87 -9.73
CA GLN A 68 -16.37 -18.53 -10.72
C GLN A 68 -15.76 -19.85 -11.18
N ARG A 69 -14.45 -19.87 -11.49
CA ARG A 69 -13.75 -21.10 -11.87
C ARG A 69 -13.88 -22.16 -10.77
N LEU A 70 -13.67 -21.79 -9.51
CA LEU A 70 -13.73 -22.72 -8.39
C LEU A 70 -15.14 -23.27 -8.16
N GLN A 71 -16.17 -22.41 -8.25
CA GLN A 71 -17.57 -22.82 -8.13
C GLN A 71 -18.01 -23.73 -9.28
N HIS A 72 -17.62 -23.42 -10.52
CA HIS A 72 -18.03 -24.21 -11.69
C HIS A 72 -17.29 -25.54 -11.84
N GLN A 73 -15.98 -25.58 -11.53
CA GLN A 73 -15.16 -26.78 -11.75
C GLN A 73 -15.16 -27.73 -10.55
N PHE A 74 -15.25 -27.20 -9.33
CA PHE A 74 -15.06 -27.97 -8.11
C PHE A 74 -16.24 -27.89 -7.13
N HIS A 75 -17.32 -27.18 -7.49
CA HIS A 75 -18.47 -26.94 -6.59
C HIS A 75 -18.02 -26.43 -5.22
N ALA A 76 -17.11 -25.45 -5.23
CA ALA A 76 -16.34 -25.03 -4.06
C ALA A 76 -17.18 -24.55 -2.86
N ASP A 77 -18.42 -24.14 -3.11
CA ASP A 77 -19.43 -23.75 -2.13
C ASP A 77 -20.04 -24.94 -1.35
N LEU A 78 -19.93 -26.15 -1.89
CA LEU A 78 -20.43 -27.39 -1.29
C LEU A 78 -19.34 -28.24 -0.63
N LEU A 79 -18.08 -27.77 -0.66
CA LEU A 79 -16.94 -28.51 -0.12
C LEU A 79 -16.88 -28.40 1.40
N ASP A 80 -16.56 -29.51 2.04
CA ASP A 80 -16.34 -29.57 3.49
C ASP A 80 -15.10 -28.77 3.92
N ASP A 81 -15.14 -28.29 5.16
CA ASP A 81 -14.06 -27.55 5.82
C ASP A 81 -12.70 -28.25 5.71
N GLU A 82 -12.67 -29.58 5.83
CA GLU A 82 -11.45 -30.37 5.76
C GLU A 82 -10.76 -30.21 4.40
N ILE A 83 -11.52 -30.24 3.30
CA ILE A 83 -10.98 -30.10 1.94
C ILE A 83 -10.33 -28.73 1.78
N TRP A 84 -10.95 -27.68 2.33
CA TRP A 84 -10.40 -26.33 2.31
C TRP A 84 -9.11 -26.19 3.14
N GLN A 85 -9.03 -26.85 4.29
CA GLN A 85 -7.80 -26.89 5.09
C GLN A 85 -6.67 -27.60 4.32
N GLN A 86 -6.98 -28.72 3.66
CA GLN A 86 -6.02 -29.42 2.80
C GLN A 86 -5.58 -28.55 1.62
N ALA A 87 -6.51 -27.86 0.96
CA ALA A 87 -6.21 -26.96 -0.16
C ALA A 87 -5.28 -25.82 0.28
N LYS A 88 -5.51 -25.25 1.47
CA LYS A 88 -4.62 -24.24 2.05
C LYS A 88 -3.22 -24.78 2.31
N LEU A 89 -3.06 -26.01 2.79
CA LEU A 89 -1.76 -26.63 2.99
C LEU A 89 -1.01 -26.86 1.66
N TYR A 90 -1.70 -27.38 0.64
CA TYR A 90 -1.11 -27.49 -0.70
C TYR A 90 -0.73 -26.13 -1.26
N PHE A 91 -1.58 -25.11 -1.07
CA PHE A 91 -1.31 -23.74 -1.49
C PHE A 91 -0.03 -23.21 -0.83
N ILE A 92 0.16 -23.39 0.48
CA ILE A 92 1.40 -23.02 1.19
C ILE A 92 2.62 -23.71 0.56
N GLY A 93 2.53 -25.01 0.25
CA GLY A 93 3.60 -25.76 -0.41
C GLY A 93 3.96 -25.19 -1.80
N LEU A 94 2.97 -24.77 -2.58
CA LEU A 94 3.19 -24.11 -3.87
C LEU A 94 3.84 -22.73 -3.71
N LEU A 95 3.66 -22.06 -2.58
CA LEU A 95 4.22 -20.74 -2.32
C LEU A 95 5.69 -20.72 -1.90
N THR A 96 6.29 -21.87 -1.56
CA THR A 96 7.67 -21.93 -1.02
C THR A 96 8.71 -21.32 -1.97
N ASN A 97 8.56 -21.51 -3.28
CA ASN A 97 9.45 -20.93 -4.31
C ASN A 97 8.79 -19.77 -5.07
N HIS A 98 7.69 -19.24 -4.57
CA HIS A 98 6.97 -18.16 -5.21
C HIS A 98 7.66 -16.82 -4.95
N LYS A 99 7.66 -15.93 -5.95
CA LYS A 99 8.31 -14.61 -5.83
C LYS A 99 7.45 -13.56 -5.11
N GLN A 100 6.14 -13.82 -4.95
CA GLN A 100 5.19 -12.92 -4.27
C GLN A 100 4.22 -13.66 -3.32
N PRO A 101 4.71 -14.48 -2.39
CA PRO A 101 3.85 -15.34 -1.56
C PRO A 101 2.88 -14.53 -0.69
N GLU A 102 3.29 -13.36 -0.19
CA GLU A 102 2.46 -12.51 0.66
C GLU A 102 1.24 -11.92 -0.07
N LEU A 103 1.37 -11.70 -1.37
CA LEU A 103 0.28 -11.23 -2.22
C LEU A 103 -0.67 -12.38 -2.58
N ALA A 104 -0.11 -13.58 -2.81
CA ALA A 104 -0.87 -14.79 -3.08
C ALA A 104 -1.74 -15.18 -1.88
N GLU A 105 -1.21 -15.10 -0.65
CA GLU A 105 -1.99 -15.28 0.58
C GLU A 105 -3.19 -14.32 0.68
N THR A 106 -2.99 -13.04 0.32
CA THR A 106 -4.07 -12.06 0.32
C THR A 106 -5.10 -12.34 -0.77
N PHE A 107 -4.65 -12.81 -1.94
CA PHE A 107 -5.53 -13.28 -3.00
C PHE A 107 -6.37 -14.48 -2.56
N PHE A 108 -5.74 -15.47 -1.93
CA PHE A 108 -6.43 -16.60 -1.30
C PHE A 108 -7.53 -16.12 -0.37
N ASN A 109 -7.20 -15.23 0.60
CA ASN A 109 -8.19 -14.71 1.55
C ASN A 109 -9.38 -14.05 0.85
N SER A 110 -9.13 -13.31 -0.23
CA SER A 110 -10.18 -12.62 -0.98
C SER A 110 -11.07 -13.57 -1.79
N VAL A 111 -10.51 -14.67 -2.33
CA VAL A 111 -11.29 -15.70 -3.02
C VAL A 111 -12.09 -16.52 -2.00
N PHE A 112 -11.42 -16.99 -0.94
CA PHE A 112 -12.01 -17.79 0.12
C PHE A 112 -13.23 -17.09 0.75
N THR A 113 -13.07 -15.84 1.16
CA THR A 113 -14.15 -15.05 1.80
C THR A 113 -15.31 -14.68 0.88
N ARG A 114 -15.20 -14.90 -0.43
CA ARG A 114 -16.31 -14.74 -1.38
C ARG A 114 -17.06 -16.05 -1.64
N ILE A 115 -16.41 -17.20 -1.41
CA ILE A 115 -17.03 -18.52 -1.57
C ILE A 115 -17.71 -18.94 -0.27
N LEU A 116 -17.00 -18.81 0.85
CA LEU A 116 -17.46 -19.27 2.16
C LEU A 116 -17.98 -18.11 3.02
N HIS A 117 -18.97 -18.43 3.87
CA HIS A 117 -19.67 -17.46 4.70
C HIS A 117 -18.77 -16.85 5.79
N ARG A 118 -19.27 -15.82 6.48
CA ARG A 118 -18.53 -14.99 7.44
C ARG A 118 -18.05 -15.74 8.68
N ASP A 119 -18.59 -16.93 8.95
CA ASP A 119 -18.28 -17.68 10.17
C ASP A 119 -16.85 -18.27 10.15
N TYR A 120 -16.17 -18.20 8.99
CA TYR A 120 -14.82 -18.71 8.76
C TYR A 120 -13.68 -17.68 8.93
N PHE A 121 -13.93 -16.51 9.55
CA PHE A 121 -12.88 -15.52 9.86
C PHE A 121 -12.00 -15.94 11.05
N ASN A 122 -11.38 -17.12 10.99
CA ASN A 122 -10.39 -17.59 11.96
C ASN A 122 -9.10 -18.07 11.26
N ASN A 123 -8.04 -18.27 12.04
CA ASN A 123 -6.69 -18.58 11.51
C ASN A 123 -6.61 -19.89 10.73
N ASP A 124 -7.53 -20.82 10.94
CA ASP A 124 -7.46 -22.15 10.32
C ASP A 124 -7.79 -22.05 8.83
N PHE A 125 -8.66 -21.12 8.44
CA PHE A 125 -9.10 -21.00 7.05
C PHE A 125 -8.45 -19.87 6.27
N ILE A 126 -8.13 -18.74 6.91
CA ILE A 126 -7.51 -17.59 6.22
C ILE A 126 -6.09 -17.28 6.71
N PHE A 127 -5.31 -16.60 5.88
CA PHE A 127 -3.95 -16.15 6.20
C PHE A 127 -3.97 -14.84 7.00
N ILE A 128 -4.34 -14.92 8.28
CA ILE A 128 -4.17 -13.78 9.21
C ILE A 128 -2.70 -13.60 9.54
N ARG A 129 -1.91 -14.68 9.66
CA ARG A 129 -0.44 -14.62 9.78
C ARG A 129 0.20 -15.04 8.46
N PRO A 130 1.34 -14.44 8.05
CA PRO A 130 2.12 -14.93 6.93
C PRO A 130 2.56 -16.38 7.18
N ALA A 131 2.41 -17.23 6.17
CA ALA A 131 2.90 -18.60 6.21
C ALA A 131 4.35 -18.70 5.69
N ILE A 132 4.72 -17.84 4.74
CA ILE A 132 6.04 -17.82 4.10
C ILE A 132 6.79 -16.53 4.44
N SER A 133 8.08 -16.63 4.77
CA SER A 133 8.96 -15.48 4.98
C SER A 133 9.29 -14.79 3.66
N THR A 134 9.38 -13.46 3.68
CA THR A 134 9.68 -12.65 2.50
C THR A 134 11.06 -12.00 2.53
N GLU A 135 11.94 -12.34 3.48
CA GLU A 135 13.16 -11.56 3.77
C GLU A 135 14.32 -11.76 2.78
N TYR A 136 14.30 -12.84 1.98
CA TYR A 136 15.41 -13.21 1.10
C TYR A 136 14.93 -13.78 -0.25
N ILE A 137 13.84 -13.24 -0.78
CA ILE A 137 13.36 -13.63 -2.12
C ILE A 137 14.17 -12.89 -3.17
N GLU A 138 14.90 -13.63 -3.99
CA GLU A 138 15.72 -13.07 -5.08
C GLU A 138 14.91 -12.85 -6.36
N SER A 139 15.36 -11.87 -7.16
CA SER A 139 14.78 -11.50 -8.47
C SER A 139 15.90 -11.29 -9.47
N ASP A 140 15.60 -11.49 -10.75
CA ASP A 140 16.48 -11.13 -11.86
C ASP A 140 15.70 -10.26 -12.87
N PRO A 141 16.02 -8.96 -13.00
CA PRO A 141 17.07 -8.23 -12.28
C PRO A 141 16.76 -8.09 -10.77
N PRO A 142 17.79 -7.89 -9.91
CA PRO A 142 17.58 -7.76 -8.47
C PRO A 142 16.67 -6.59 -8.13
N SER A 143 16.01 -6.62 -6.96
CA SER A 143 15.11 -5.54 -6.54
C SER A 143 15.80 -4.17 -6.41
N TYR A 144 17.09 -4.16 -6.10
CA TYR A 144 17.93 -2.97 -6.12
C TYR A 144 19.34 -3.29 -6.66
N ARG A 145 20.03 -2.27 -7.18
CA ARG A 145 21.42 -2.34 -7.66
C ARG A 145 22.33 -1.52 -6.77
N SER A 146 23.58 -1.93 -6.63
CA SER A 146 24.62 -1.22 -5.89
C SER A 146 25.69 -0.70 -6.85
N TYR A 147 26.10 0.55 -6.64
CA TYR A 147 27.12 1.22 -7.44
C TYR A 147 28.23 1.76 -6.52
N TYR A 148 29.48 1.70 -6.99
CA TYR A 148 30.67 1.96 -6.17
C TYR A 148 31.44 3.19 -6.70
N PRO A 149 31.15 4.40 -6.19
CA PRO A 149 31.73 5.64 -6.72
C PRO A 149 33.25 5.76 -6.54
N LYS A 150 33.84 5.03 -5.58
CA LYS A 150 35.31 5.01 -5.36
C LYS A 150 36.09 4.52 -6.58
N GLN A 151 35.50 3.67 -7.43
CA GLN A 151 36.21 3.04 -8.54
C GLN A 151 36.29 3.92 -9.80
N ARG A 152 35.24 4.69 -10.10
CA ARG A 152 35.11 5.45 -11.37
C ARG A 152 34.79 6.94 -11.19
N GLY A 153 34.63 7.39 -9.94
CA GLY A 153 34.24 8.75 -9.59
C GLY A 153 32.72 8.96 -9.60
N LEU A 154 32.25 9.82 -8.68
CA LEU A 154 30.83 10.05 -8.44
C LEU A 154 30.06 10.47 -9.71
N ARG A 155 30.58 11.41 -10.49
CA ARG A 155 29.89 11.91 -11.70
C ARG A 155 29.71 10.82 -12.76
N HIS A 156 30.67 9.92 -12.93
CA HIS A 156 30.55 8.79 -13.84
C HIS A 156 29.50 7.81 -13.32
N THR A 157 29.55 7.49 -12.02
CA THR A 157 28.57 6.61 -11.37
C THR A 157 27.15 7.14 -11.50
N LEU A 158 26.91 8.43 -11.27
CA LEU A 158 25.58 9.03 -11.42
C LEU A 158 25.08 8.99 -12.87
N ARG A 159 25.97 9.19 -13.86
CA ARG A 159 25.61 9.04 -15.27
C ARG A 159 25.22 7.60 -15.61
N GLN A 160 25.97 6.62 -15.09
CA GLN A 160 25.64 5.20 -15.28
C GLN A 160 24.30 4.86 -14.64
N ILE A 161 24.04 5.32 -13.41
CA ILE A 161 22.76 5.13 -12.72
C ILE A 161 21.58 5.60 -13.59
N VAL A 162 21.67 6.79 -14.16
CA VAL A 162 20.59 7.33 -15.01
C VAL A 162 20.44 6.52 -16.31
N ALA A 163 21.54 6.09 -16.92
CA ALA A 163 21.52 5.25 -18.12
C ALA A 163 20.86 3.87 -17.87
N ASP A 164 21.09 3.30 -16.70
CA ASP A 164 20.62 1.96 -16.31
C ASP A 164 19.09 1.85 -16.16
N PHE A 165 18.37 2.97 -16.01
CA PHE A 165 16.90 3.01 -16.10
C PHE A 165 16.38 2.83 -17.54
N GLY A 166 17.26 3.00 -18.53
CA GLY A 166 17.01 2.69 -19.94
C GLY A 166 15.89 3.53 -20.56
N TRP A 167 15.77 4.81 -20.19
CA TRP A 167 14.83 5.70 -20.85
C TRP A 167 15.27 5.97 -22.30
N ARG A 168 14.36 5.81 -23.26
CA ARG A 168 14.62 6.04 -24.69
C ARG A 168 14.60 7.51 -25.05
N ARG A 169 13.83 8.31 -24.31
CA ARG A 169 13.72 9.75 -24.52
C ARG A 169 15.01 10.45 -24.06
N PRO A 170 15.61 11.32 -24.89
CA PRO A 170 16.86 11.98 -24.55
C PRO A 170 16.66 12.99 -23.41
N PHE A 171 17.73 13.17 -22.63
CA PHE A 171 17.81 14.26 -21.67
C PHE A 171 18.17 15.57 -22.38
N ALA A 172 17.60 16.69 -21.93
CA ALA A 172 17.92 18.03 -22.43
C ALA A 172 19.39 18.36 -22.21
N ASN A 173 19.88 18.15 -20.98
CA ASN A 173 21.30 18.26 -20.65
C ASN A 173 21.62 17.49 -19.35
N LEU A 174 21.82 16.17 -19.45
CA LEU A 174 22.11 15.34 -18.28
C LEU A 174 23.38 15.78 -17.52
N SER A 175 24.40 16.25 -18.24
CA SER A 175 25.66 16.67 -17.61
C SER A 175 25.50 17.92 -16.74
N ARG A 176 24.60 18.83 -17.11
CA ARG A 176 24.18 20.00 -16.31
C ARG A 176 23.34 19.58 -15.13
N ASP A 177 22.32 18.74 -15.37
CA ASP A 177 21.39 18.32 -14.32
C ASP A 177 22.11 17.55 -13.20
N LEU A 178 23.07 16.68 -13.56
CA LEU A 178 23.93 16.01 -12.58
C LEU A 178 24.83 16.98 -11.79
N ALA A 179 25.28 18.08 -12.40
CA ALA A 179 26.05 19.10 -11.70
C ALA A 179 25.18 19.85 -10.68
N TRP A 180 23.91 20.10 -11.00
CA TRP A 180 22.95 20.68 -10.05
C TRP A 180 22.59 19.71 -8.91
N VAL A 181 22.43 18.41 -9.20
CA VAL A 181 22.24 17.40 -8.16
C VAL A 181 23.43 17.37 -7.21
N ILE A 182 24.68 17.34 -7.73
CA ILE A 182 25.88 17.36 -6.89
C ILE A 182 25.94 18.64 -6.06
N ARG A 183 25.68 19.80 -6.67
CA ARG A 183 25.64 21.09 -5.96
C ARG A 183 24.61 21.08 -4.83
N ALA A 184 23.42 20.54 -5.04
CA ALA A 184 22.40 20.43 -3.99
C ALA A 184 22.85 19.51 -2.84
N VAL A 185 23.62 18.45 -3.14
CA VAL A 185 24.26 17.61 -2.13
C VAL A 185 25.35 18.36 -1.39
N ASP A 186 26.18 19.16 -2.09
CA ASP A 186 27.20 20.02 -1.47
C ASP A 186 26.57 21.03 -0.50
N GLU A 187 25.48 21.67 -0.92
CA GLU A 187 24.73 22.63 -0.09
C GLU A 187 24.09 21.94 1.13
N TYR A 188 23.58 20.72 0.97
CA TYR A 188 23.03 19.93 2.09
C TYR A 188 24.12 19.53 3.10
N PHE A 189 25.31 19.18 2.64
CA PHE A 189 26.49 18.89 3.46
C PHE A 189 27.43 20.09 3.56
N ALA A 190 26.90 21.31 3.71
CA ALA A 190 27.71 22.55 3.77
C ALA A 190 28.81 22.52 4.86
N GLN A 191 28.63 21.71 5.90
CA GLN A 191 29.62 21.50 6.98
C GLN A 191 30.72 20.48 6.64
N GLY A 192 30.73 19.96 5.41
CA GLY A 192 31.67 18.96 4.92
C GLY A 192 30.99 17.63 4.59
N TRP A 193 31.47 17.00 3.51
CA TRP A 193 31.04 15.66 3.13
C TRP A 193 31.49 14.63 4.17
N PRO A 194 30.66 13.61 4.46
CA PRO A 194 31.10 12.47 5.25
C PRO A 194 32.33 11.80 4.62
N GLN A 195 33.31 11.42 5.44
CA GLN A 195 34.47 10.68 4.97
C GLN A 195 34.03 9.34 4.36
N ALA A 196 34.58 9.01 3.18
CA ALA A 196 34.20 7.81 2.47
C ALA A 196 34.79 6.53 3.12
N GLU A 197 33.94 5.73 3.75
CA GLU A 197 34.29 4.46 4.37
C GLU A 197 34.41 3.31 3.36
N ALA A 198 34.94 2.16 3.78
CA ALA A 198 35.21 1.02 2.90
C ALA A 198 33.96 0.49 2.18
N ASN A 199 32.80 0.54 2.84
CA ASN A 199 31.51 0.08 2.31
C ASN A 199 30.74 1.16 1.53
N LEU A 200 31.36 2.30 1.17
CA LEU A 200 30.69 3.37 0.44
C LEU A 200 30.07 2.85 -0.86
N GLN A 201 28.74 2.87 -0.92
CA GLN A 201 27.97 2.46 -2.10
C GLN A 201 26.70 3.29 -2.24
N ILE A 202 26.25 3.46 -3.48
CA ILE A 202 24.96 4.05 -3.83
C ILE A 202 24.05 2.89 -4.23
N GLN A 203 22.96 2.67 -3.49
CA GLN A 203 21.98 1.63 -3.77
C GLN A 203 20.71 2.25 -4.35
N LEU A 204 20.14 1.69 -5.41
CA LEU A 204 18.91 2.18 -6.04
C LEU A 204 17.96 1.05 -6.38
N LEU A 205 16.66 1.29 -6.22
CA LEU A 205 15.64 0.38 -6.75
C LEU A 205 15.81 0.24 -8.26
N SER A 206 15.73 -0.99 -8.76
CA SER A 206 16.03 -1.29 -10.17
C SER A 206 15.00 -0.71 -11.13
N SER A 207 13.75 -0.54 -10.68
CA SER A 207 12.69 0.07 -11.47
C SER A 207 12.43 1.51 -11.03
N ALA A 208 12.24 2.39 -12.02
CA ALA A 208 11.72 3.73 -11.77
C ALA A 208 10.25 3.66 -11.34
N PHE A 209 9.83 4.64 -10.56
CA PHE A 209 8.48 4.76 -10.06
C PHE A 209 7.75 5.85 -10.84
N TYR A 210 6.66 5.51 -11.52
CA TYR A 210 5.90 6.46 -12.32
C TYR A 210 4.67 6.94 -11.57
N ARG A 211 4.45 8.25 -11.61
CA ARG A 211 3.21 8.87 -11.13
C ARG A 211 2.96 10.17 -11.87
N ASN A 212 1.76 10.31 -12.43
CA ASN A 212 1.35 11.48 -13.22
C ASN A 212 2.38 11.78 -14.33
N LYS A 213 3.05 12.94 -14.26
CA LYS A 213 4.03 13.40 -15.26
C LYS A 213 5.48 13.17 -14.83
N THR A 214 5.71 12.35 -13.81
CA THR A 214 7.01 12.22 -13.17
C THR A 214 7.42 10.76 -13.05
N ALA A 215 8.67 10.48 -13.43
CA ALA A 215 9.36 9.27 -13.03
C ALA A 215 10.24 9.60 -11.81
N TYR A 216 10.32 8.69 -10.85
CA TYR A 216 11.12 8.87 -9.64
C TYR A 216 12.18 7.78 -9.54
N ILE A 217 13.40 8.22 -9.28
CA ILE A 217 14.52 7.38 -8.87
C ILE A 217 14.57 7.39 -7.35
N PHE A 218 14.51 6.22 -6.72
CA PHE A 218 14.63 6.07 -5.28
C PHE A 218 15.88 5.27 -4.93
N GLY A 219 16.67 5.79 -4.01
CA GLY A 219 17.91 5.15 -3.59
C GLY A 219 18.40 5.64 -2.24
N LYS A 220 19.49 5.04 -1.77
CA LYS A 220 20.18 5.42 -0.55
C LYS A 220 21.68 5.26 -0.73
N VAL A 221 22.45 6.15 -0.12
CA VAL A 221 23.89 5.99 0.04
C VAL A 221 24.14 5.27 1.36
N VAL A 222 24.93 4.21 1.32
CA VAL A 222 25.43 3.52 2.51
C VAL A 222 26.89 3.91 2.68
N ASN A 223 27.24 4.45 3.83
CA ASN A 223 28.61 4.85 4.17
C ASN A 223 28.84 4.65 5.67
N GLY A 224 29.70 3.69 6.02
CA GLY A 224 29.85 3.22 7.39
C GLY A 224 28.55 2.66 7.94
N GLY A 225 28.19 3.09 9.16
CA GLY A 225 26.89 2.82 9.77
C GLY A 225 25.76 3.76 9.35
N GLN A 226 26.03 4.76 8.50
CA GLN A 226 25.07 5.77 8.10
C GLN A 226 24.38 5.42 6.77
N VAL A 227 23.10 5.80 6.69
CA VAL A 227 22.26 5.63 5.50
C VAL A 227 21.65 6.97 5.13
N TYR A 228 21.94 7.43 3.91
CA TYR A 228 21.44 8.70 3.38
C TYR A 228 20.45 8.42 2.25
N PRO A 229 19.13 8.44 2.51
CA PRO A 229 18.14 8.21 1.47
C PRO A 229 18.07 9.41 0.52
N PHE A 230 17.73 9.14 -0.73
CA PHE A 230 17.47 10.17 -1.71
C PHE A 230 16.35 9.80 -2.69
N ALA A 231 15.72 10.82 -3.26
CA ALA A 231 14.80 10.68 -4.37
C ALA A 231 15.07 11.74 -5.44
N VAL A 232 15.11 11.33 -6.71
CA VAL A 232 15.30 12.25 -7.86
C VAL A 232 14.09 12.15 -8.77
N PRO A 233 13.25 13.20 -8.85
CA PRO A 233 12.21 13.28 -9.87
C PRO A 233 12.80 13.62 -11.25
N VAL A 234 12.32 12.91 -12.27
CA VAL A 234 12.63 13.08 -13.68
C VAL A 234 11.37 13.54 -14.41
N LEU A 235 11.45 14.69 -15.06
CA LEU A 235 10.33 15.36 -15.72
C LEU A 235 10.65 15.66 -17.19
N HIS A 236 9.64 16.13 -17.91
CA HIS A 236 9.78 16.64 -19.29
C HIS A 236 9.88 18.16 -19.27
N ASP A 237 10.84 18.71 -20.02
CA ASP A 237 10.93 20.14 -20.29
C ASP A 237 9.89 20.59 -21.33
N ALA A 238 9.92 21.87 -21.72
CA ALA A 238 9.00 22.44 -22.70
C ALA A 238 9.14 21.84 -24.11
N ASP A 239 10.34 21.37 -24.48
CA ASP A 239 10.61 20.66 -25.75
C ASP A 239 10.29 19.16 -25.64
N GLY A 240 9.81 18.73 -24.48
CA GLY A 240 9.52 17.35 -24.15
C GLY A 240 10.76 16.50 -23.88
N ARG A 241 11.97 17.02 -23.75
CA ARG A 241 13.16 16.24 -23.35
C ARG A 241 13.17 15.99 -21.84
N LEU A 242 13.89 14.97 -21.39
CA LEU A 242 13.98 14.66 -19.96
C LEU A 242 14.95 15.59 -19.22
N TYR A 243 14.67 15.89 -17.95
CA TYR A 243 15.61 16.55 -17.05
C TYR A 243 15.45 16.04 -15.62
N LEU A 244 16.52 16.14 -14.81
CA LEU A 244 16.44 15.90 -13.36
C LEU A 244 16.02 17.21 -12.69
N ASP A 245 14.88 17.20 -12.01
CA ASP A 245 14.25 18.43 -11.51
C ASP A 245 14.83 18.88 -10.17
N THR A 246 15.11 17.93 -9.28
CA THR A 246 15.73 18.19 -7.98
C THR A 246 16.31 16.90 -7.37
N VAL A 247 16.87 16.98 -6.18
CA VAL A 247 17.19 15.83 -5.32
C VAL A 247 16.63 16.07 -3.92
N LEU A 248 15.83 15.13 -3.43
CA LEU A 248 15.34 15.12 -2.05
C LEU A 248 16.28 14.27 -1.21
N LEU A 249 16.89 14.84 -0.18
CA LEU A 249 17.88 14.15 0.66
C LEU A 249 17.37 13.85 2.08
N GLU A 250 16.24 14.47 2.46
CA GLU A 250 15.68 14.32 3.79
C GLU A 250 14.58 13.23 3.81
N PRO A 251 14.64 12.25 4.73
CA PRO A 251 13.65 11.16 4.81
C PRO A 251 12.21 11.65 4.90
N TRP A 252 11.95 12.76 5.60
CA TRP A 252 10.60 13.31 5.76
C TRP A 252 10.05 13.87 4.44
N ARG A 253 10.87 14.57 3.62
CA ARG A 253 10.48 15.06 2.29
C ARG A 253 10.19 13.91 1.33
N ILE A 254 11.04 12.88 1.35
CA ILE A 254 10.82 11.66 0.58
C ILE A 254 9.52 10.97 1.04
N GLY A 255 9.28 10.93 2.35
CA GLY A 255 8.05 10.38 2.94
C GLY A 255 6.76 11.06 2.48
N VAL A 256 6.80 12.34 2.10
CA VAL A 256 5.65 13.07 1.49
C VAL A 256 5.31 12.52 0.09
N LEU A 257 6.28 11.99 -0.65
CA LEU A 257 6.03 11.31 -1.92
C LEU A 257 5.24 10.01 -1.73
N PHE A 258 5.33 9.39 -0.55
CA PHE A 258 4.56 8.21 -0.13
C PHE A 258 3.39 8.59 0.81
N SER A 259 2.81 9.78 0.62
CA SER A 259 1.61 10.19 1.35
C SER A 259 0.38 9.46 0.84
N PHE A 260 -0.49 9.02 1.77
CA PHE A 260 -1.82 8.49 1.47
C PHE A 260 -2.69 9.47 0.67
N SER A 261 -2.35 10.76 0.66
CA SER A 261 -3.06 11.76 -0.12
C SER A 261 -2.67 11.83 -1.60
N ARG A 262 -1.76 10.98 -2.07
CA ARG A 262 -1.29 10.95 -3.47
C ARG A 262 -1.75 9.69 -4.19
N ALA A 263 -1.83 9.77 -5.52
CA ALA A 263 -2.02 8.58 -6.37
C ALA A 263 -0.91 7.54 -6.14
N TYR A 264 -1.24 6.27 -6.37
CA TYR A 264 -0.31 5.16 -6.24
C TYR A 264 0.78 5.22 -7.32
N PHE A 265 1.98 4.79 -6.97
CA PHE A 265 3.05 4.60 -7.93
C PHE A 265 2.77 3.39 -8.84
N MET A 266 3.28 3.47 -10.06
CA MET A 266 3.45 2.33 -10.95
C MET A 266 4.94 2.02 -11.04
N ALA A 267 5.32 0.83 -10.61
CA ALA A 267 6.68 0.34 -10.66
C ALA A 267 6.63 -1.14 -11.06
N ASP A 268 7.50 -1.56 -11.98
CA ASP A 268 7.62 -2.97 -12.35
C ASP A 268 8.40 -3.68 -11.25
N MET A 269 7.72 -4.54 -10.51
CA MET A 269 8.27 -5.25 -9.37
C MET A 269 8.06 -6.73 -9.59
N GLU A 270 9.15 -7.47 -9.73
CA GLU A 270 9.05 -8.92 -9.67
C GLU A 270 8.90 -9.38 -8.23
N VAL A 271 9.68 -8.85 -7.29
CA VAL A 271 9.60 -9.19 -5.87
C VAL A 271 9.19 -7.94 -5.07
N PRO A 272 7.88 -7.69 -4.87
CA PRO A 272 7.39 -6.45 -4.25
C PRO A 272 7.79 -6.33 -2.78
N SER A 273 7.96 -7.45 -2.06
CA SER A 273 8.47 -7.48 -0.70
C SER A 273 9.88 -6.89 -0.58
N GLY A 274 10.76 -7.16 -1.54
CA GLY A 274 12.11 -6.59 -1.62
C GLY A 274 12.09 -5.06 -1.81
N TYR A 275 11.17 -4.56 -2.64
CA TYR A 275 10.94 -3.12 -2.81
C TYR A 275 10.44 -2.48 -1.51
N VAL A 276 9.47 -3.11 -0.83
CA VAL A 276 8.97 -2.62 0.46
C VAL A 276 10.08 -2.61 1.51
N GLN A 277 10.88 -3.67 1.63
CA GLN A 277 12.00 -3.73 2.58
C GLN A 277 13.04 -2.65 2.31
N PHE A 278 13.38 -2.42 1.04
CA PHE A 278 14.29 -1.33 0.65
C PHE A 278 13.71 0.04 1.03
N LEU A 279 12.44 0.31 0.70
CA LEU A 279 11.75 1.55 1.07
C LEU A 279 11.65 1.73 2.58
N ARG A 280 11.43 0.66 3.35
CA ARG A 280 11.41 0.70 4.82
C ARG A 280 12.74 1.17 5.41
N SER A 281 13.85 0.70 4.84
CA SER A 281 15.18 1.10 5.29
C SER A 281 15.50 2.58 5.03
N MET A 282 14.79 3.21 4.10
CA MET A 282 14.92 4.64 3.79
C MET A 282 13.90 5.52 4.53
N LEU A 283 12.72 4.97 4.81
CA LEU A 283 11.56 5.67 5.34
C LEU A 283 11.03 4.95 6.58
N PRO A 284 11.74 4.98 7.73
CA PRO A 284 11.40 4.16 8.89
C PRO A 284 10.01 4.48 9.48
N THR A 285 9.55 5.72 9.34
CA THR A 285 8.27 6.21 9.92
C THR A 285 7.01 5.74 9.19
N LYS A 286 7.12 5.24 7.95
CA LYS A 286 5.97 4.65 7.24
C LYS A 286 5.55 3.32 7.89
N THR A 287 4.57 2.61 7.36
CA THR A 287 4.33 1.19 7.69
C THR A 287 4.49 0.31 6.46
N LYS A 288 4.63 -1.01 6.61
CA LYS A 288 4.59 -1.94 5.46
C LYS A 288 3.25 -1.80 4.72
N ALA A 289 2.15 -1.66 5.45
CA ALA A 289 0.82 -1.44 4.89
C ALA A 289 0.75 -0.17 4.02
N GLU A 290 1.31 0.94 4.50
CA GLU A 290 1.36 2.20 3.73
C GLU A 290 2.20 2.04 2.46
N LEU A 291 3.35 1.38 2.53
CA LEU A 291 4.23 1.18 1.38
C LEU A 291 3.59 0.26 0.32
N TYR A 292 3.01 -0.89 0.71
CA TYR A 292 2.26 -1.74 -0.21
C TYR A 292 1.12 -0.95 -0.89
N THR A 293 0.37 -0.17 -0.12
CA THR A 293 -0.70 0.67 -0.65
C THR A 293 -0.18 1.67 -1.68
N MET A 294 0.90 2.38 -1.36
CA MET A 294 1.50 3.37 -2.26
C MET A 294 2.13 2.77 -3.51
N LEU A 295 2.49 1.49 -3.50
CA LEU A 295 2.92 0.72 -4.66
C LEU A 295 1.74 0.22 -5.52
N GLY A 296 0.50 0.55 -5.17
CA GLY A 296 -0.72 0.11 -5.83
C GLY A 296 -1.20 -1.28 -5.43
N LEU A 297 -0.56 -1.91 -4.43
CA LEU A 297 -0.93 -3.20 -3.85
C LEU A 297 -1.89 -2.99 -2.67
N GLN A 298 -2.97 -2.22 -2.91
CA GLN A 298 -3.88 -1.76 -1.86
C GLN A 298 -4.54 -2.88 -1.04
N LYS A 299 -4.81 -4.05 -1.65
CA LYS A 299 -5.42 -5.20 -0.95
C LYS A 299 -4.43 -5.84 0.02
N GLN A 300 -3.16 -5.93 -0.37
CA GLN A 300 -2.08 -6.32 0.54
C GLN A 300 -1.85 -5.28 1.64
N GLY A 301 -1.91 -4.00 1.28
CA GLY A 301 -1.88 -2.91 2.25
C GLY A 301 -2.98 -3.05 3.29
N LYS A 302 -4.21 -3.36 2.86
CA LYS A 302 -5.37 -3.62 3.73
C LYS A 302 -5.15 -4.84 4.65
N ASN A 303 -4.65 -5.95 4.11
CA ASN A 303 -4.38 -7.15 4.91
C ASN A 303 -3.27 -6.89 5.95
N THR A 304 -2.17 -6.27 5.53
CA THR A 304 -1.07 -5.90 6.43
C THR A 304 -1.53 -4.92 7.51
N PHE A 305 -2.34 -3.92 7.15
CA PHE A 305 -2.94 -3.00 8.10
C PHE A 305 -3.76 -3.74 9.16
N TYR A 306 -4.60 -4.70 8.74
CA TYR A 306 -5.43 -5.45 9.67
C TYR A 306 -4.60 -6.27 10.66
N ARG A 307 -3.49 -6.88 10.18
CA ARG A 307 -2.51 -7.57 11.03
C ARG A 307 -1.89 -6.63 12.07
N ASP A 308 -1.39 -5.47 11.62
CA ASP A 308 -0.80 -4.44 12.49
C ASP A 308 -1.83 -3.93 13.52
N PHE A 309 -3.09 -3.78 13.11
CA PHE A 309 -4.19 -3.33 13.97
C PHE A 309 -4.56 -4.38 15.03
N MET A 310 -4.67 -5.66 14.66
CA MET A 310 -4.92 -6.74 15.63
C MET A 310 -3.77 -6.87 16.64
N GLN A 311 -2.52 -6.77 16.18
CA GLN A 311 -1.36 -6.75 17.06
C GLN A 311 -1.42 -5.56 18.03
N HIS A 312 -1.77 -4.37 17.54
CA HIS A 312 -1.94 -3.20 18.38
C HIS A 312 -3.01 -3.39 19.46
N LEU A 313 -4.17 -3.96 19.12
CA LEU A 313 -5.21 -4.25 20.10
C LEU A 313 -4.76 -5.24 21.19
N GLN A 314 -3.95 -6.24 20.82
CA GLN A 314 -3.40 -7.21 21.77
C GLN A 314 -2.39 -6.60 22.75
N HIS A 315 -1.67 -5.56 22.34
CA HIS A 315 -0.57 -4.95 23.11
C HIS A 315 -0.90 -3.55 23.64
N SER A 316 -2.16 -3.13 23.59
CA SER A 316 -2.63 -1.85 24.13
C SER A 316 -3.85 -2.05 25.01
N ASN A 317 -4.03 -1.14 25.96
CA ASN A 317 -5.24 -1.05 26.80
C ASN A 317 -6.17 0.10 26.37
N ASP A 318 -5.86 0.76 25.26
CA ASP A 318 -6.62 1.88 24.69
C ASP A 318 -8.09 1.54 24.48
N GLN A 319 -8.99 2.45 24.83
CA GLN A 319 -10.40 2.33 24.48
C GLN A 319 -10.71 3.11 23.20
N PHE A 320 -11.57 2.56 22.35
CA PHE A 320 -12.18 3.29 21.25
C PHE A 320 -13.05 4.40 21.83
N SER A 321 -12.78 5.62 21.39
CA SER A 321 -13.52 6.81 21.77
C SER A 321 -13.89 7.62 20.53
N VAL A 322 -14.88 8.49 20.68
CA VAL A 322 -15.26 9.44 19.63
C VAL A 322 -14.04 10.29 19.26
N ALA A 323 -13.78 10.44 17.97
CA ALA A 323 -12.61 11.19 17.52
C ALA A 323 -12.76 12.68 17.91
N PRO A 324 -11.68 13.34 18.37
CA PRO A 324 -11.74 14.73 18.77
C PRO A 324 -12.02 15.64 17.56
N GLY A 325 -12.85 16.66 17.78
CA GLY A 325 -13.24 17.63 16.76
C GLY A 325 -14.76 17.82 16.70
N ILE A 326 -15.22 18.44 15.61
CA ILE A 326 -16.65 18.69 15.40
C ILE A 326 -17.32 17.39 14.94
N ARG A 327 -18.39 16.98 15.63
CA ARG A 327 -19.17 15.78 15.27
C ARG A 327 -19.75 15.95 13.87
N GLY A 328 -19.43 15.02 12.98
CA GLY A 328 -19.91 15.03 11.60
C GLY A 328 -21.42 14.80 11.52
N LEU A 329 -22.08 15.43 10.53
CA LEU A 329 -23.53 15.25 10.30
C LEU A 329 -23.87 13.92 9.62
N VAL A 330 -22.92 13.33 8.90
CA VAL A 330 -23.11 12.13 8.06
C VAL A 330 -22.30 10.93 8.58
N MET A 331 -21.08 11.18 9.05
CA MET A 331 -20.17 10.14 9.52
C MET A 331 -20.07 10.20 11.06
N LEU A 332 -20.13 9.04 11.69
CA LEU A 332 -19.64 8.84 13.06
C LEU A 332 -18.18 8.42 12.96
N VAL A 333 -17.31 9.12 13.69
CA VAL A 333 -15.86 8.94 13.61
C VAL A 333 -15.31 8.62 14.99
N PHE A 334 -14.54 7.54 15.10
CA PHE A 334 -13.93 7.09 16.34
C PHE A 334 -12.47 6.67 16.11
N THR A 335 -11.69 6.56 17.18
CA THR A 335 -10.25 6.29 17.13
C THR A 335 -9.80 5.57 18.40
N LEU A 336 -8.60 4.99 18.37
CA LEU A 336 -7.83 4.71 19.59
C LEU A 336 -6.83 5.87 19.82
N PRO A 337 -6.54 6.26 21.06
CA PRO A 337 -5.57 7.31 21.37
C PRO A 337 -4.18 7.09 20.74
N SER A 338 -3.59 5.91 20.92
CA SER A 338 -2.23 5.59 20.46
C SER A 338 -2.16 5.02 19.04
N TYR A 339 -3.29 4.81 18.37
CA TYR A 339 -3.32 4.31 16.99
C TYR A 339 -3.46 5.45 15.97
N PRO A 340 -2.67 5.46 14.87
CA PRO A 340 -2.60 6.61 13.96
C PRO A 340 -3.71 6.64 12.89
N TYR A 341 -4.86 6.02 13.16
CA TYR A 341 -5.98 5.91 12.22
C TYR A 341 -7.32 6.24 12.88
N VAL A 342 -8.25 6.76 12.09
CA VAL A 342 -9.65 6.95 12.47
C VAL A 342 -10.54 5.96 11.72
N PHE A 343 -11.59 5.52 12.38
CA PHE A 343 -12.63 4.65 11.86
C PHE A 343 -13.87 5.49 11.64
N LYS A 344 -14.43 5.41 10.43
CA LYS A 344 -15.58 6.20 10.01
C LYS A 344 -16.69 5.27 9.57
N LEU A 345 -17.86 5.40 10.18
CA LEU A 345 -19.07 4.69 9.76
C LEU A 345 -20.15 5.70 9.38
N ILE A 346 -20.93 5.34 8.36
CA ILE A 346 -22.03 6.18 7.88
C ILE A 346 -23.20 6.00 8.85
N LYS A 347 -23.74 7.10 9.37
CA LYS A 347 -24.91 7.09 10.26
C LYS A 347 -26.16 6.59 9.52
N ASP A 348 -27.14 6.14 10.28
CA ASP A 348 -28.47 5.84 9.76
C ASP A 348 -29.32 7.11 9.66
N VAL A 349 -29.12 8.04 10.60
CA VAL A 349 -29.80 9.34 10.65
C VAL A 349 -28.78 10.46 10.44
N PHE A 350 -28.96 11.23 9.37
CA PHE A 350 -28.11 12.40 9.07
C PHE A 350 -28.63 13.66 9.75
N GLY A 351 -27.73 14.59 10.04
CA GLY A 351 -28.09 15.89 10.62
C GLY A 351 -28.94 16.74 9.66
N GLY A 352 -29.84 17.55 10.24
CA GLY A 352 -30.96 18.24 9.58
C GLY A 352 -30.74 18.97 8.24
N PRO A 353 -29.58 19.56 7.90
CA PRO A 353 -29.40 20.19 6.58
C PRO A 353 -28.95 19.23 5.46
N LYS A 354 -28.88 17.91 5.70
CA LYS A 354 -28.31 16.95 4.73
C LYS A 354 -29.39 16.07 4.09
N GLU A 355 -29.79 16.44 2.87
CA GLU A 355 -30.62 15.64 1.96
C GLU A 355 -29.75 14.71 1.08
N VAL A 356 -29.03 13.79 1.71
CA VAL A 356 -28.27 12.76 0.99
C VAL A 356 -28.56 11.40 1.59
N ASP A 357 -28.40 10.33 0.82
CA ASP A 357 -28.56 8.97 1.31
C ASP A 357 -27.20 8.26 1.46
N ARG A 358 -27.24 7.07 2.07
CA ARG A 358 -26.04 6.26 2.30
C ARG A 358 -25.37 5.83 1.00
N ALA A 359 -26.14 5.55 -0.05
CA ALA A 359 -25.63 5.12 -1.35
C ALA A 359 -24.80 6.24 -2.00
N THR A 360 -25.28 7.48 -1.94
CA THR A 360 -24.58 8.67 -2.43
C THR A 360 -23.26 8.88 -1.69
N VAL A 361 -23.25 8.71 -0.36
CA VAL A 361 -22.01 8.81 0.43
C VAL A 361 -20.99 7.77 -0.03
N LYS A 362 -21.39 6.50 -0.16
CA LYS A 362 -20.51 5.42 -0.67
C LYS A 362 -19.98 5.73 -2.07
N ALA A 363 -20.83 6.24 -2.97
CA ALA A 363 -20.43 6.62 -4.32
C ALA A 363 -19.37 7.75 -4.31
N LYS A 364 -19.45 8.72 -3.40
CA LYS A 364 -18.43 9.77 -3.23
C LYS A 364 -17.10 9.21 -2.73
N TYR A 365 -17.10 8.28 -1.79
CA TYR A 365 -15.88 7.58 -1.36
C TYR A 365 -15.23 6.81 -2.52
N GLN A 366 -16.02 6.11 -3.32
CA GLN A 366 -15.54 5.40 -4.52
C GLN A 366 -14.99 6.37 -5.58
N LEU A 367 -15.60 7.55 -5.74
CA LEU A 367 -15.11 8.59 -6.63
C LEU A 367 -13.69 9.02 -6.24
N VAL A 368 -13.47 9.36 -4.96
CA VAL A 368 -12.16 9.77 -4.43
C VAL A 368 -11.12 8.66 -4.62
N LYS A 369 -11.51 7.40 -4.42
CA LYS A 369 -10.61 6.25 -4.60
C LYS A 369 -10.07 6.14 -6.04
N ARG A 370 -10.90 6.46 -7.03
CA ARG A 370 -10.60 6.34 -8.47
C ARG A 370 -9.94 7.59 -9.08
N HIS A 371 -9.88 8.70 -8.35
CA HIS A 371 -9.32 9.96 -8.84
C HIS A 371 -7.87 10.16 -8.40
N ASP A 372 -7.14 10.99 -9.16
CA ASP A 372 -5.89 11.54 -8.66
C ASP A 372 -6.18 12.42 -7.45
N ARG A 373 -5.66 12.02 -6.30
CA ARG A 373 -5.86 12.70 -5.03
C ARG A 373 -5.02 13.98 -4.91
N VAL A 374 -4.05 14.19 -5.80
CA VAL A 374 -3.21 15.41 -5.92
C VAL A 374 -2.58 15.92 -4.62
N GLY A 375 -2.44 15.06 -3.60
CA GLY A 375 -1.94 15.44 -2.29
C GLY A 375 -2.99 16.08 -1.37
N ARG A 376 -4.26 16.17 -1.79
CA ARG A 376 -5.32 16.94 -1.12
C ARG A 376 -6.49 16.11 -0.59
N MET A 377 -6.66 14.88 -1.06
CA MET A 377 -7.70 13.96 -0.59
C MET A 377 -7.08 12.74 0.07
N ALA A 378 -7.55 12.35 1.26
CA ALA A 378 -7.04 11.17 1.95
C ALA A 378 -7.50 9.88 1.26
N ASP A 379 -6.60 8.90 1.11
CA ASP A 379 -7.01 7.54 0.74
C ASP A 379 -7.74 6.85 1.89
N THR A 380 -8.63 5.94 1.54
CA THR A 380 -9.51 5.22 2.47
C THR A 380 -9.37 3.72 2.29
N LEU A 381 -9.31 2.99 3.41
CA LEU A 381 -9.45 1.53 3.43
C LEU A 381 -10.90 1.20 3.76
N GLU A 382 -11.60 0.55 2.83
CA GLU A 382 -12.97 0.10 3.03
C GLU A 382 -13.00 -1.32 3.61
N PHE A 383 -13.68 -1.50 4.73
CA PHE A 383 -13.86 -2.78 5.40
C PHE A 383 -15.34 -3.11 5.58
N SER A 384 -15.63 -4.40 5.70
CA SER A 384 -16.98 -4.92 5.90
C SER A 384 -16.96 -6.01 6.96
N ASN A 385 -18.00 -6.04 7.78
CA ASN A 385 -18.21 -7.02 8.86
C ASN A 385 -16.99 -7.19 9.76
N VAL A 386 -16.45 -6.08 10.26
CA VAL A 386 -15.28 -6.14 11.15
C VAL A 386 -15.76 -6.37 12.57
N ALA A 387 -15.31 -7.46 13.18
CA ALA A 387 -15.52 -7.74 14.59
C ALA A 387 -14.51 -6.95 15.44
N PHE A 388 -15.01 -6.27 16.46
CA PHE A 388 -14.20 -5.60 17.47
C PHE A 388 -14.54 -6.14 18.85
N PRO A 389 -13.57 -6.18 19.78
CA PRO A 389 -13.83 -6.52 21.17
C PRO A 389 -14.70 -5.43 21.82
N LYS A 390 -15.92 -5.77 22.23
CA LYS A 390 -16.91 -4.82 22.75
C LYS A 390 -16.43 -4.11 24.01
N ALA A 391 -15.72 -4.82 24.89
CA ALA A 391 -15.10 -4.26 26.11
C ALA A 391 -14.06 -3.16 25.85
N ARG A 392 -13.63 -2.97 24.60
CA ARG A 392 -12.69 -1.91 24.22
C ARG A 392 -13.39 -0.63 23.76
N PHE A 393 -14.71 -0.55 23.74
CA PHE A 393 -15.42 0.70 23.43
C PHE A 393 -15.74 1.47 24.71
N SER A 394 -15.59 2.79 24.68
CA SER A 394 -16.14 3.63 25.74
C SER A 394 -17.66 3.59 25.73
N ASP A 395 -18.27 3.75 26.90
CA ASP A 395 -19.74 3.77 27.03
C ASP A 395 -20.35 4.89 26.16
N GLU A 396 -19.73 6.07 26.12
CA GLU A 396 -20.14 7.19 25.25
C GLU A 396 -20.22 6.77 23.77
N LEU A 397 -19.21 6.04 23.28
CA LEU A 397 -19.17 5.61 21.89
C LEU A 397 -20.20 4.52 21.59
N LEU A 398 -20.40 3.57 22.51
CA LEU A 398 -21.43 2.54 22.37
C LEU A 398 -22.82 3.17 22.28
N ASP A 399 -23.13 4.13 23.15
CA ASP A 399 -24.42 4.82 23.14
C ASP A 399 -24.61 5.63 21.85
N GLU A 400 -23.56 6.28 21.35
CA GLU A 400 -23.63 7.00 20.07
C GLU A 400 -23.86 6.05 18.89
N LEU A 401 -23.20 4.89 18.87
CA LEU A 401 -23.39 3.85 17.84
C LEU A 401 -24.80 3.27 17.86
N ARG A 402 -25.33 2.92 19.03
CA ARG A 402 -26.69 2.39 19.21
C ARG A 402 -27.76 3.40 18.77
N ARG A 403 -27.53 4.69 19.00
CA ARG A 403 -28.47 5.76 18.63
C ARG A 403 -28.40 6.15 17.15
N LEU A 404 -27.19 6.26 16.59
CA LEU A 404 -26.99 6.88 15.28
C LEU A 404 -26.69 5.90 14.15
N ALA A 405 -26.40 4.63 14.45
CA ALA A 405 -25.96 3.66 13.46
C ALA A 405 -26.38 2.20 13.77
N THR A 406 -27.55 2.02 14.39
CA THR A 406 -28.11 0.72 14.78
C THR A 406 -28.12 -0.29 13.64
N SER A 407 -28.49 0.12 12.42
CA SER A 407 -28.55 -0.76 11.25
C SER A 407 -27.17 -1.24 10.80
N SER A 408 -26.12 -0.52 11.19
CA SER A 408 -24.74 -0.72 10.78
C SER A 408 -23.91 -1.58 11.74
N ILE A 409 -24.47 -1.94 12.90
CA ILE A 409 -23.81 -2.72 13.93
C ILE A 409 -24.59 -4.00 14.23
N GLU A 410 -23.88 -5.04 14.67
CA GLU A 410 -24.46 -6.24 15.29
C GLU A 410 -23.73 -6.44 16.62
N GLU A 411 -24.50 -6.45 17.71
CA GLU A 411 -23.95 -6.48 19.07
C GLU A 411 -24.14 -7.87 19.68
N GLY A 412 -23.02 -8.53 19.96
CA GLY A 412 -22.98 -9.79 20.71
C GLY A 412 -22.62 -9.59 22.19
N PRO A 413 -22.41 -10.69 22.94
CA PRO A 413 -21.96 -10.64 24.32
C PRO A 413 -20.62 -9.92 24.47
N ASP A 414 -19.59 -10.38 23.76
CA ASP A 414 -18.21 -9.89 23.88
C ASP A 414 -17.71 -9.14 22.63
N THR A 415 -18.46 -9.20 21.54
CA THR A 415 -18.07 -8.67 20.24
C THR A 415 -19.07 -7.64 19.73
N LEU A 416 -18.55 -6.62 19.04
CA LEU A 416 -19.32 -5.66 18.27
C LEU A 416 -18.88 -5.75 16.81
N VAL A 417 -19.79 -6.16 15.93
CA VAL A 417 -19.51 -6.26 14.50
C VAL A 417 -20.00 -4.98 13.81
N ILE A 418 -19.11 -4.32 13.08
CA ILE A 418 -19.48 -3.16 12.25
C ILE A 418 -19.56 -3.63 10.79
N LYS A 419 -20.77 -3.56 10.21
CA LYS A 419 -21.08 -4.08 8.87
C LYS A 419 -20.29 -3.39 7.77
N HIS A 420 -20.04 -2.09 7.92
CA HIS A 420 -19.34 -1.29 6.93
C HIS A 420 -18.65 -0.09 7.57
N LEU A 421 -17.36 0.08 7.27
CA LEU A 421 -16.57 1.20 7.77
C LEU A 421 -15.44 1.59 6.81
N TYR A 422 -15.05 2.86 6.88
CA TYR A 422 -13.84 3.38 6.25
C TYR A 422 -12.79 3.65 7.30
N ILE A 423 -11.54 3.31 7.01
CA ILE A 423 -10.39 3.64 7.83
C ILE A 423 -9.54 4.65 7.08
N GLU A 424 -9.14 5.72 7.75
CA GLU A 424 -8.30 6.78 7.21
C GLU A 424 -7.17 7.11 8.17
N ARG A 425 -6.05 7.60 7.63
CA ARG A 425 -4.95 8.11 8.47
C ARG A 425 -5.47 9.26 9.33
N ARG A 426 -5.20 9.21 10.63
CA ARG A 426 -5.59 10.27 11.56
C ARG A 426 -4.76 11.53 11.29
N MET A 427 -5.45 12.65 11.11
CA MET A 427 -4.87 13.99 11.02
C MET A 427 -5.42 14.85 12.14
N LYS A 428 -4.67 15.87 12.56
CA LYS A 428 -5.22 16.91 13.45
C LYS A 428 -6.23 17.73 12.64
N PRO A 429 -7.50 17.83 13.06
CA PRO A 429 -8.48 18.67 12.39
C PRO A 429 -7.98 20.12 12.29
N LEU A 430 -8.14 20.75 11.12
CA LEU A 430 -7.58 22.08 10.86
C LEU A 430 -8.06 23.13 11.86
N ASN A 431 -9.33 23.10 12.26
CA ASN A 431 -9.88 24.00 13.27
C ASN A 431 -9.15 23.87 14.62
N LEU A 432 -8.82 22.65 15.04
CA LEU A 432 -8.05 22.40 16.27
C LEU A 432 -6.57 22.76 16.12
N TYR A 433 -6.02 22.66 14.90
CA TYR A 433 -4.67 23.12 14.62
C TYR A 433 -4.58 24.64 14.76
N LEU A 434 -5.41 25.37 14.04
CA LEU A 434 -5.44 26.84 14.04
C LEU A 434 -5.73 27.44 15.42
N MET A 435 -6.55 26.79 16.26
CA MET A 435 -6.80 27.25 17.64
C MET A 435 -5.55 27.24 18.52
N ASN A 436 -4.62 26.31 18.26
CA ASN A 436 -3.44 26.11 19.09
C ASN A 436 -2.15 26.67 18.48
N SER A 437 -2.23 27.25 17.28
CA SER A 437 -1.09 27.75 16.53
C SER A 437 -0.83 29.23 16.76
N ASP A 438 0.45 29.60 16.78
CA ASP A 438 0.87 30.99 16.80
C ASP A 438 0.65 31.66 15.42
N THR A 439 1.04 32.94 15.28
CA THR A 439 0.87 33.68 14.03
C THR A 439 1.71 33.10 12.89
N ALA A 440 2.94 32.67 13.16
CA ALA A 440 3.85 32.16 12.13
C ALA A 440 3.46 30.76 11.64
N GLU A 441 2.86 29.93 12.50
CA GLU A 441 2.30 28.63 12.12
C GLU A 441 0.97 28.73 11.34
N LYS A 442 0.26 29.86 11.46
CA LYS A 442 -1.00 30.13 10.75
C LYS A 442 -0.80 30.65 9.34
N GLU A 443 0.29 31.40 9.12
CA GLU A 443 0.76 31.87 7.81
C GLU A 443 1.27 30.70 6.95
#